data_AF-A0A351C798-F1
#
_entry.id   AF-A0A351C798-F1
#
_cell.length_a   1.000
_cell.length_b   1.000
_cell.length_c   1.000
_cell.angle_alpha   90.00
_cell.angle_beta   90.00
_cell.angle_gamma   90.00
#
_symmetry.space_group_name_H-M   'P 1'
#
loop_
_entity.id
_entity.type
_entity.pdbx_description
1 polymer ?
#
loop_
_entity_poly.entity_id
_entity_poly.type
_entity_poly.pdbx_seq_one_letter_code
_entity_poly.pdbx_strand_id
1 'polypeptide(L)'
;MTTDATQIEGLLRFITADSYQNWIQVGMGLKSEFGDDGLPFWDRWSQSSDKYKASEIPRKWASFCNVGIGFGTVIYLAKEHGFTGQISHPCASQPPRNRVRRIGFKSEELHDEANRAWKACNRSDDYVASHPYKPKLRGAYGAGRIQTTFWGCYEDYLLVPCFGINEGLLVGIETITPDGRKRFLGKKRGCLVLGNDLQRRSAWQIYEGWATAAYALQERFAETAVVAFGKGRQEEIAHRIAHKHSVHVRIALEQC
;
A
#
# COMPACT_ATOMS: atom_id res chain seq x y z
N MET A 1 -25.39 -16.73 12.46
CA MET A 1 -25.49 -16.42 13.90
C MET A 1 -24.60 -15.23 14.16
N THR A 2 -25.20 -14.09 14.45
CA THR A 2 -24.53 -12.83 14.79
C THR A 2 -23.73 -13.03 16.07
N THR A 3 -22.46 -12.63 16.08
CA THR A 3 -21.69 -12.55 17.33
C THR A 3 -22.42 -11.57 18.26
N ASP A 4 -22.83 -12.03 19.43
CA ASP A 4 -23.55 -11.19 20.40
C ASP A 4 -22.65 -10.08 20.96
N ALA A 5 -23.21 -8.90 21.21
CA ALA A 5 -22.51 -7.72 21.72
C ALA A 5 -21.74 -8.04 23.02
N THR A 6 -22.34 -8.86 23.88
CA THR A 6 -21.78 -9.37 25.14
C THR A 6 -20.44 -10.09 24.94
N GLN A 7 -20.30 -10.83 23.82
CA GLN A 7 -19.12 -11.62 23.52
C GLN A 7 -17.97 -10.76 23.01
N ILE A 8 -18.28 -9.70 22.25
CA ILE A 8 -17.29 -8.71 21.77
C ILE A 8 -16.70 -7.97 22.97
N GLU A 9 -17.55 -7.47 23.87
CA GLU A 9 -17.09 -6.79 25.08
C GLU A 9 -16.27 -7.72 25.98
N GLY A 10 -16.65 -9.00 26.07
CA GLY A 10 -15.90 -10.03 26.77
C GLY A 10 -14.48 -10.22 26.22
N LEU A 11 -14.29 -10.21 24.90
CA LEU A 11 -12.98 -10.27 24.25
C LEU A 11 -12.15 -9.01 24.50
N LEU A 12 -12.75 -7.84 24.30
CA LEU A 12 -12.08 -6.55 24.37
C LEU A 12 -11.53 -6.25 25.77
N ARG A 13 -12.14 -6.81 26.82
CA ARG A 13 -11.65 -6.71 28.21
C ARG A 13 -10.26 -7.32 28.44
N PHE A 14 -9.84 -8.28 27.63
CA PHE A 14 -8.50 -8.87 27.75
C PHE A 14 -7.43 -8.04 27.03
N ILE A 15 -7.82 -7.12 26.15
CA ILE A 15 -6.88 -6.35 25.33
C ILE A 15 -6.78 -4.93 25.89
N THR A 16 -5.58 -4.45 26.20
CA THR A 16 -5.39 -3.07 26.64
C THR A 16 -5.42 -2.09 25.46
N ALA A 17 -6.06 -0.94 25.65
CA ALA A 17 -6.16 0.12 24.64
C ALA A 17 -4.93 1.05 24.59
N ASP A 18 -3.96 0.90 25.50
CA ASP A 18 -2.80 1.80 25.62
C ASP A 18 -1.75 1.64 24.50
N SER A 19 -1.72 0.45 23.88
CA SER A 19 -0.88 0.14 22.73
C SER A 19 -1.56 0.65 21.47
N TYR A 20 -0.97 1.67 20.84
CA TYR A 20 -1.46 2.23 19.57
C TYR A 20 -1.60 1.16 18.48
N GLN A 21 -0.71 0.16 18.48
CA GLN A 21 -0.78 -0.96 17.54
C GLN A 21 -2.00 -1.85 17.79
N ASN A 22 -2.25 -2.23 19.05
CA ASN A 22 -3.44 -3.01 19.41
C ASN A 22 -4.71 -2.21 19.15
N TRP A 23 -4.69 -0.93 19.47
CA TRP A 23 -5.79 0.01 19.24
C TRP A 23 -6.23 0.08 17.78
N ILE A 24 -5.26 0.17 16.85
CA ILE A 24 -5.54 0.10 15.42
C ILE A 24 -6.02 -1.29 14.99
N GLN A 25 -5.36 -2.36 15.44
CA GLN A 25 -5.71 -3.73 15.03
C GLN A 25 -7.11 -4.13 15.47
N VAL A 26 -7.52 -3.73 16.69
CA VAL A 26 -8.87 -3.93 17.21
C VAL A 26 -9.88 -3.13 16.39
N GLY A 27 -9.62 -1.86 16.12
CA GLY A 27 -10.51 -1.03 15.30
C GLY A 27 -10.71 -1.58 13.88
N MET A 28 -9.63 -2.02 13.23
CA MET A 28 -9.71 -2.67 11.91
C MET A 28 -10.46 -4.01 11.96
N GLY A 29 -10.24 -4.82 13.00
CA GLY A 29 -10.93 -6.09 13.17
C GLY A 29 -12.43 -5.92 13.38
N LEU A 30 -12.84 -4.94 14.19
CA LEU A 30 -14.25 -4.60 14.43
C LEU A 30 -14.92 -4.04 13.17
N LYS A 31 -14.28 -3.11 12.46
CA LYS A 31 -14.82 -2.53 11.23
C LYS A 31 -14.96 -3.57 10.09
N SER A 32 -14.06 -4.55 10.05
CA SER A 32 -14.09 -5.65 9.08
C SER A 32 -15.29 -6.58 9.28
N GLU A 33 -15.66 -6.85 10.53
CA GLU A 33 -16.77 -7.75 10.88
C GLU A 33 -18.13 -7.05 10.88
N PHE A 34 -18.19 -5.84 11.44
CA PHE A 34 -19.45 -5.15 11.76
C PHE A 34 -19.69 -3.90 10.91
N GLY A 35 -18.80 -3.54 9.98
CA GLY A 35 -18.92 -2.29 9.24
C GLY A 35 -18.99 -1.10 10.20
N ASP A 36 -19.86 -0.13 9.95
CA ASP A 36 -20.01 1.04 10.83
C ASP A 36 -20.67 0.73 12.19
N ASP A 37 -21.40 -0.38 12.30
CA ASP A 37 -21.97 -0.85 13.57
C ASP A 37 -20.87 -1.27 14.58
N GLY A 38 -19.62 -1.41 14.12
CA GLY A 38 -18.45 -1.67 14.95
C GLY A 38 -17.94 -0.45 15.73
N LEU A 39 -18.29 0.78 15.31
CA LEU A 39 -17.76 2.01 15.89
C LEU A 39 -18.09 2.17 17.38
N PRO A 40 -19.34 1.94 17.83
CA PRO A 40 -19.68 2.08 19.25
C PRO A 40 -18.88 1.14 20.15
N PHE A 41 -18.56 -0.07 19.70
CA PHE A 41 -17.74 -1.03 20.46
C PHE A 41 -16.30 -0.55 20.59
N TRP A 42 -15.74 -0.06 19.48
CA TRP A 42 -14.37 0.43 19.46
C TRP A 42 -14.20 1.72 20.27
N ASP A 43 -15.15 2.64 20.17
CA ASP A 43 -15.21 3.86 20.97
C ASP A 43 -15.24 3.53 22.47
N ARG A 44 -16.23 2.74 22.90
CA ARG A 44 -16.40 2.32 24.30
C ARG A 44 -15.16 1.64 24.86
N TRP A 45 -14.52 0.74 24.10
CA TRP A 45 -13.29 0.10 24.53
C TRP A 45 -12.10 1.07 24.58
N SER A 46 -12.01 2.00 23.62
CA SER A 46 -10.94 3.01 23.58
C SER A 46 -10.94 3.92 24.79
N GLN A 47 -12.10 4.17 25.40
CA GLN A 47 -12.25 4.96 26.63
C GLN A 47 -11.56 4.34 27.84
N SER A 48 -11.13 3.07 27.77
CA SER A 48 -10.36 2.43 28.85
C SER A 48 -8.90 2.89 28.96
N SER A 49 -8.39 3.65 27.99
CA SER A 49 -7.02 4.21 28.01
C SER A 49 -7.03 5.68 28.43
N ASP A 50 -6.05 6.07 29.25
CA ASP A 50 -5.80 7.48 29.61
C ASP A 50 -5.44 8.36 28.40
N LYS A 51 -5.09 7.75 27.26
CA LYS A 51 -4.76 8.44 26.00
C LYS A 51 -5.99 8.72 25.12
N TYR A 52 -7.18 8.37 25.58
CA TYR A 52 -8.42 8.49 24.82
C TYR A 52 -8.75 9.94 24.45
N LYS A 53 -9.18 10.14 23.20
CA LYS A 53 -9.67 11.43 22.69
C LYS A 53 -10.90 11.22 21.81
N ALA A 54 -12.06 11.62 22.31
CA ALA A 54 -13.34 11.46 21.60
C ALA A 54 -13.34 12.08 20.20
N SER A 55 -12.66 13.22 20.02
CA SER A 55 -12.56 13.89 18.72
C SER A 55 -11.79 13.09 17.66
N GLU A 56 -10.91 12.16 18.08
CA GLU A 56 -10.08 11.37 17.17
C GLU A 56 -10.81 10.10 16.69
N ILE A 57 -11.81 9.61 17.43
CA ILE A 57 -12.49 8.34 17.18
C ILE A 57 -13.17 8.31 15.80
N PRO A 58 -14.10 9.23 15.43
CA PRO A 58 -14.78 9.14 14.14
C PRO A 58 -13.83 9.30 12.95
N ARG A 59 -12.86 10.22 13.08
CA ARG A 59 -11.85 10.47 12.04
C ARG A 59 -10.97 9.24 11.83
N LYS A 60 -10.53 8.59 12.92
CA LYS A 60 -9.68 7.41 12.83
C LYS A 60 -10.47 6.19 12.36
N TRP A 61 -11.71 6.03 12.82
CA TRP A 61 -12.60 4.98 12.33
C TRP A 61 -12.80 5.06 10.82
N ALA A 62 -13.05 6.27 10.29
CA ALA A 62 -13.14 6.51 8.86
C ALA A 62 -11.85 6.12 8.12
N SER A 63 -10.67 6.31 8.75
CA SER A 63 -9.36 5.93 8.18
C SER A 63 -9.06 4.42 8.19
N PHE A 64 -9.81 3.61 8.94
CA PHE A 64 -9.61 2.16 8.91
C PHE A 64 -10.12 1.56 7.61
N CYS A 65 -9.24 0.83 6.95
CA CYS A 65 -9.55 0.13 5.72
C CYS A 65 -9.43 -1.38 5.93
N ASN A 66 -10.35 -2.12 5.34
CA ASN A 66 -10.45 -3.58 5.46
C ASN A 66 -9.35 -4.30 4.65
N VAL A 67 -8.09 -4.11 5.03
CA VAL A 67 -6.98 -4.76 4.34
C VAL A 67 -6.21 -5.68 5.27
N GLY A 68 -6.47 -6.97 5.14
CA GLY A 68 -5.67 -8.05 5.73
C GLY A 68 -5.88 -8.29 7.23
N ILE A 69 -6.63 -7.44 7.93
CA ILE A 69 -6.98 -7.59 9.33
C ILE A 69 -8.49 -7.80 9.43
N GLY A 70 -8.90 -8.90 10.07
CA GLY A 70 -10.29 -9.25 10.32
C GLY A 70 -10.51 -9.56 11.80
N PHE A 71 -11.73 -9.94 12.18
CA PHE A 71 -12.07 -10.19 13.59
C PHE A 71 -11.19 -11.25 14.26
N GLY A 72 -10.64 -12.20 13.49
CA GLY A 72 -9.68 -13.19 13.97
C GLY A 72 -8.45 -12.58 14.67
N THR A 73 -8.02 -11.37 14.28
CA THR A 73 -6.92 -10.66 14.94
C THR A 73 -7.33 -10.20 16.35
N VAL A 74 -8.59 -9.79 16.56
CA VAL A 74 -9.11 -9.42 17.88
C VAL A 74 -9.13 -10.63 18.81
N ILE A 75 -9.58 -11.78 18.30
CA ILE A 75 -9.59 -13.04 19.05
C ILE A 75 -8.17 -13.48 19.40
N TYR A 76 -7.23 -13.37 18.45
CA TYR A 76 -5.83 -13.69 18.68
C TYR A 76 -5.24 -12.83 19.80
N LEU A 77 -5.43 -11.51 19.73
CA LEU A 77 -4.95 -10.57 20.75
C LEU A 77 -5.53 -10.88 22.13
N ALA A 78 -6.83 -11.19 22.23
CA ALA A 78 -7.46 -11.54 23.49
C ALA A 78 -6.86 -12.84 24.08
N LYS A 79 -6.55 -13.84 23.24
CA LYS A 79 -5.89 -15.09 23.68
C LYS A 79 -4.48 -14.86 24.19
N GLU A 80 -3.69 -14.01 23.52
CA GLU A 80 -2.35 -13.65 24.01
C GLU A 80 -2.39 -13.00 25.40
N HIS A 81 -3.49 -12.32 25.72
CA HIS A 81 -3.70 -11.67 27.01
C HIS A 81 -4.54 -12.51 28.00
N GLY A 82 -4.63 -13.82 27.79
CA GLY A 82 -5.16 -14.77 28.79
C GLY A 82 -6.62 -15.18 28.61
N PHE A 83 -7.26 -14.87 27.48
CA PHE A 83 -8.60 -15.39 27.18
C PHE A 83 -8.56 -16.89 26.86
N THR A 84 -9.22 -17.71 27.70
CA THR A 84 -9.28 -19.19 27.55
C THR A 84 -10.64 -19.72 27.08
N GLY A 85 -11.61 -18.84 26.83
CA GLY A 85 -12.97 -19.22 26.45
C GLY A 85 -13.05 -19.85 25.04
N GLN A 86 -13.95 -20.82 24.89
CA GLN A 86 -14.39 -21.26 23.57
C GLN A 86 -15.42 -20.27 23.06
N ILE A 87 -14.99 -19.49 22.10
CA ILE A 87 -15.90 -18.67 21.33
C ILE A 87 -16.54 -19.55 20.25
N SER A 88 -17.83 -19.83 20.41
CA SER A 88 -18.71 -20.36 19.37
C SER A 88 -19.03 -19.25 18.36
N HIS A 89 -18.00 -18.69 17.74
CA HIS A 89 -18.19 -18.34 16.34
C HIS A 89 -18.42 -19.66 15.62
N PRO A 90 -19.29 -19.74 14.60
CA PRO A 90 -19.12 -20.82 13.65
C PRO A 90 -17.65 -20.80 13.27
N CYS A 91 -16.94 -21.85 13.70
CA CYS A 91 -15.75 -22.27 13.01
C CYS A 91 -16.29 -22.47 11.60
N ALA A 92 -16.16 -21.46 10.75
CA ALA A 92 -15.88 -21.73 9.37
C ALA A 92 -14.61 -22.57 9.49
N SER A 93 -14.81 -23.91 9.52
CA SER A 93 -13.89 -24.92 9.04
C SER A 93 -12.74 -24.22 8.38
N GLN A 94 -11.51 -24.30 8.95
CA GLN A 94 -10.29 -23.62 8.44
C GLN A 94 -10.61 -23.13 7.05
N PRO A 95 -10.87 -21.82 6.83
CA PRO A 95 -11.50 -21.40 5.59
C PRO A 95 -10.71 -22.14 4.52
N PRO A 96 -11.35 -22.95 3.64
CA PRO A 96 -10.60 -23.56 2.55
C PRO A 96 -9.74 -22.42 2.04
N ARG A 97 -8.44 -22.65 1.91
CA ARG A 97 -7.43 -21.65 1.57
C ARG A 97 -7.83 -21.00 0.24
N ASN A 98 -8.82 -20.15 0.32
CA ASN A 98 -9.76 -19.72 -0.70
C ASN A 98 -10.38 -18.49 -0.07
N ARG A 99 -9.55 -17.46 -0.20
CA ARG A 99 -10.01 -16.14 -0.55
C ARG A 99 -11.01 -15.62 0.49
N VAL A 100 -10.48 -14.78 1.39
CA VAL A 100 -10.98 -13.38 1.43
C VAL A 100 -11.61 -13.15 0.08
N ARG A 101 -12.90 -12.84 -0.04
CA ARG A 101 -13.32 -12.09 -1.21
C ARG A 101 -12.50 -10.80 -1.11
N ARG A 102 -11.21 -10.84 -1.52
CA ARG A 102 -10.64 -9.92 -2.48
C ARG A 102 -11.86 -9.73 -3.34
N ILE A 103 -12.52 -8.59 -3.19
CA ILE A 103 -13.24 -8.03 -4.30
C ILE A 103 -12.17 -8.12 -5.38
N GLY A 104 -12.27 -9.21 -6.14
CA GLY A 104 -11.23 -9.60 -7.06
C GLY A 104 -11.60 -8.70 -8.19
N PHE A 105 -11.23 -7.42 -8.04
CA PHE A 105 -11.36 -6.45 -9.09
C PHE A 105 -10.81 -7.18 -10.30
N LYS A 106 -11.67 -7.34 -11.31
CA LYS A 106 -11.23 -8.03 -12.51
C LYS A 106 -9.93 -7.34 -12.95
N SER A 107 -8.95 -8.09 -13.45
CA SER A 107 -7.66 -7.48 -13.82
C SER A 107 -7.84 -6.27 -14.75
N GLU A 108 -8.95 -6.24 -15.51
CA GLU A 108 -9.42 -5.13 -16.32
C GLU A 108 -9.86 -3.91 -15.48
N GLU A 109 -10.68 -4.10 -14.44
CA GLU A 109 -11.15 -3.02 -13.55
C GLU A 109 -9.98 -2.33 -12.82
N LEU A 110 -8.98 -3.10 -12.37
CA LEU A 110 -7.77 -2.52 -11.77
C LEU A 110 -6.93 -1.75 -12.78
N HIS A 111 -6.95 -2.16 -14.04
CA HIS A 111 -6.27 -1.47 -15.13
C HIS A 111 -6.99 -0.16 -15.46
N ASP A 112 -8.33 -0.16 -15.51
CA ASP A 112 -9.14 1.03 -15.72
C ASP A 112 -9.03 2.03 -14.56
N GLU A 113 -9.00 1.54 -13.32
CA GLU A 113 -8.74 2.37 -12.14
C GLU A 113 -7.35 3.02 -12.20
N ALA A 114 -6.31 2.25 -12.58
CA ALA A 114 -4.99 2.81 -12.81
C ALA A 114 -5.02 3.90 -13.90
N ASN A 115 -5.59 3.63 -15.07
CA ASN A 115 -5.70 4.62 -16.16
C ASN A 115 -6.42 5.90 -15.73
N ARG A 116 -7.55 5.78 -15.03
CA ARG A 116 -8.30 6.93 -14.50
C ARG A 116 -7.47 7.73 -13.50
N ALA A 117 -6.83 7.05 -12.55
CA ALA A 117 -5.99 7.68 -11.54
C ALA A 117 -4.79 8.42 -12.18
N TRP A 118 -4.12 7.80 -13.13
CA TRP A 118 -2.99 8.41 -13.84
C TRP A 118 -3.39 9.64 -14.65
N LYS A 119 -4.56 9.59 -15.28
CA LYS A 119 -5.10 10.72 -16.04
C LYS A 119 -5.44 11.90 -15.13
N ALA A 120 -5.95 11.63 -13.93
CA ALA A 120 -6.41 12.64 -12.99
C ALA A 120 -5.32 13.21 -12.07
N CYS A 121 -4.19 12.53 -11.89
CA CYS A 121 -3.17 12.96 -10.93
C CYS A 121 -2.44 14.24 -11.38
N ASN A 122 -1.96 15.00 -10.39
CA ASN A 122 -1.10 16.15 -10.61
C ASN A 122 0.37 15.69 -10.68
N ARG A 123 1.07 16.10 -11.73
CA ARG A 123 2.45 15.71 -12.05
C ARG A 123 3.45 16.87 -11.94
N SER A 124 3.04 18.00 -11.37
CA SER A 124 3.91 19.14 -11.10
C SER A 124 5.01 18.75 -10.11
N ASP A 125 6.26 19.09 -10.42
CA ASP A 125 7.41 18.75 -9.58
C ASP A 125 7.24 19.20 -8.13
N ASP A 126 6.88 20.48 -7.90
CA ASP A 126 6.68 21.03 -6.55
C ASP A 126 5.55 20.32 -5.77
N TYR A 127 4.45 19.99 -6.47
CA TYR A 127 3.31 19.32 -5.83
C TYR A 127 3.65 17.87 -5.47
N VAL A 128 4.36 17.16 -6.34
CA VAL A 128 4.79 15.78 -6.05
C VAL A 128 5.88 15.76 -4.97
N ALA A 129 6.88 16.66 -5.05
CA ALA A 129 7.98 16.77 -4.08
C ALA A 129 7.52 17.12 -2.66
N SER A 130 6.42 17.86 -2.52
CA SER A 130 5.84 18.19 -1.21
C SER A 130 5.11 17.01 -0.54
N HIS A 131 5.02 15.84 -1.17
CA HIS A 131 4.39 14.66 -0.57
C HIS A 131 5.14 14.22 0.72
N PRO A 132 4.46 13.70 1.76
CA PRO A 132 5.10 13.36 3.02
C PRO A 132 6.06 12.16 2.98
N TYR A 133 5.92 11.29 1.96
CA TYR A 133 6.77 10.11 1.75
C TYR A 133 8.27 10.43 1.85
N LYS A 134 9.03 9.49 2.41
CA LYS A 134 10.49 9.56 2.55
C LYS A 134 11.14 8.46 1.71
N PRO A 135 12.30 8.70 1.07
CA PRO A 135 13.19 9.87 1.18
C PRO A 135 12.65 11.16 0.52
N LYS A 136 13.23 12.32 0.87
CA LYS A 136 12.85 13.61 0.28
C LYS A 136 13.49 13.79 -1.10
N LEU A 137 12.63 13.82 -2.12
CA LEU A 137 12.97 14.05 -3.52
C LEU A 137 12.58 15.48 -3.90
N ARG A 138 13.34 16.10 -4.82
CA ARG A 138 13.18 17.51 -5.24
C ARG A 138 12.29 17.71 -6.46
N GLY A 139 11.59 16.67 -6.91
CA GLY A 139 10.73 16.72 -8.09
C GLY A 139 9.86 15.47 -8.22
N ALA A 140 9.12 15.39 -9.32
CA ALA A 140 8.18 14.32 -9.57
C ALA A 140 8.86 13.02 -10.03
N TYR A 141 9.98 13.10 -10.74
CA TYR A 141 10.71 11.94 -11.28
C TYR A 141 9.77 10.92 -11.94
N GLY A 142 8.91 11.40 -12.85
CA GLY A 142 7.94 10.58 -13.58
C GLY A 142 6.73 10.11 -12.76
N ALA A 143 6.65 10.42 -11.46
CA ALA A 143 5.47 10.13 -10.64
C ALA A 143 4.41 11.23 -10.75
N GLY A 144 3.21 10.94 -10.26
CA GLY A 144 2.16 11.91 -9.99
C GLY A 144 1.69 11.80 -8.54
N ARG A 145 0.83 12.72 -8.11
CA ARG A 145 0.21 12.72 -6.79
C ARG A 145 -1.28 12.97 -6.91
N ILE A 146 -2.07 12.27 -6.10
CA ILE A 146 -3.53 12.42 -6.06
C ILE A 146 -4.06 12.12 -4.65
N GLN A 147 -5.07 12.86 -4.22
CA GLN A 147 -5.85 12.53 -3.04
C GLN A 147 -7.13 11.83 -3.47
N THR A 148 -7.23 10.53 -3.22
CA THR A 148 -8.36 9.71 -3.66
C THR A 148 -8.49 8.45 -2.82
N THR A 149 -9.55 7.69 -3.03
CA THR A 149 -9.74 6.40 -2.39
C THR A 149 -9.14 5.27 -3.22
N PHE A 150 -8.14 4.58 -2.68
CA PHE A 150 -7.72 3.26 -3.15
C PHE A 150 -7.86 2.23 -2.04
N TRP A 151 -8.25 1.01 -2.38
CA TRP A 151 -8.35 -0.08 -1.40
C TRP A 151 -9.26 0.25 -0.21
N GLY A 152 -10.26 1.13 -0.42
CA GLY A 152 -11.14 1.64 0.63
C GLY A 152 -10.52 2.69 1.55
N CYS A 153 -9.32 3.20 1.25
CA CYS A 153 -8.66 4.26 2.00
C CYS A 153 -8.60 5.55 1.19
N TYR A 154 -9.21 6.64 1.69
CA TYR A 154 -8.95 7.97 1.16
C TYR A 154 -7.63 8.49 1.75
N GLU A 155 -6.60 8.59 0.92
CA GLU A 155 -5.28 9.06 1.33
C GLU A 155 -4.71 9.98 0.24
N ASP A 156 -3.61 10.63 0.59
CA ASP A 156 -2.75 11.33 -0.34
C ASP A 156 -1.71 10.34 -0.89
N TYR A 157 -1.83 9.97 -2.16
CA TYR A 157 -1.04 8.94 -2.81
C TYR A 157 -0.04 9.53 -3.79
N LEU A 158 1.20 9.06 -3.74
CA LEU A 158 2.08 9.07 -4.92
C LEU A 158 1.72 7.93 -5.86
N LEU A 159 1.72 8.23 -7.15
CA LEU A 159 1.48 7.30 -8.24
C LEU A 159 2.73 7.20 -9.10
N VAL A 160 3.37 6.03 -9.10
CA VAL A 160 4.50 5.75 -9.99
C VAL A 160 4.00 4.91 -11.17
N PRO A 161 4.00 5.44 -12.40
CA PRO A 161 3.45 4.75 -13.56
C PRO A 161 4.37 3.62 -14.02
N CYS A 162 3.80 2.50 -14.43
CA CYS A 162 4.49 1.38 -15.05
C CYS A 162 4.03 1.27 -16.49
N PHE A 163 4.97 1.46 -17.43
CA PHE A 163 4.71 1.40 -18.86
C PHE A 163 5.23 0.07 -19.44
N GLY A 164 4.43 -0.53 -20.32
CA GLY A 164 4.84 -1.70 -21.09
C GLY A 164 6.09 -1.36 -21.91
N ILE A 165 7.13 -2.19 -21.80
CA ILE A 165 8.43 -1.88 -22.41
C ILE A 165 8.29 -1.74 -23.92
N ASN A 166 7.51 -2.58 -24.61
CA ASN A 166 7.43 -2.56 -26.07
C ASN A 166 6.51 -1.45 -26.57
N GLU A 167 5.28 -1.42 -26.05
CA GLU A 167 4.19 -0.57 -26.52
C GLU A 167 4.25 0.86 -25.97
N GLY A 168 4.94 1.06 -24.84
CA GLY A 168 4.97 2.35 -24.14
C GLY A 168 3.63 2.73 -23.48
N LEU A 169 2.68 1.80 -23.43
CA LEU A 169 1.34 2.02 -22.86
C LEU A 169 1.37 1.83 -21.35
N LEU A 170 0.57 2.60 -20.60
CA LEU A 170 0.43 2.42 -19.16
C LEU A 170 -0.16 1.04 -18.92
N VAL A 171 0.53 0.18 -18.16
CA VAL A 171 0.05 -1.17 -17.80
C VAL A 171 -0.38 -1.26 -16.34
N GLY A 172 0.10 -0.35 -15.49
CA GLY A 172 -0.30 -0.24 -14.09
C GLY A 172 0.41 0.90 -13.38
N ILE A 173 0.16 1.02 -12.07
CA ILE A 173 0.71 2.08 -11.20
C ILE A 173 1.09 1.47 -9.86
N GLU A 174 2.28 1.81 -9.36
CA GLU A 174 2.61 1.63 -7.96
C GLU A 174 2.10 2.84 -7.15
N THR A 175 1.14 2.60 -6.27
CA THR A 175 0.63 3.57 -5.29
C THR A 175 1.49 3.54 -4.04
N ILE A 176 1.91 4.71 -3.54
CA ILE A 176 2.70 4.86 -2.31
C ILE A 176 1.98 5.83 -1.38
N THR A 177 1.71 5.41 -0.15
CA THR A 177 1.06 6.23 0.89
C THR A 177 2.06 7.16 1.59
N PRO A 178 1.59 8.13 2.40
CA PRO A 178 2.46 9.03 3.16
C PRO A 178 3.44 8.29 4.10
N ASP A 179 3.02 7.16 4.67
CA ASP A 179 3.85 6.30 5.52
C ASP A 179 4.71 5.29 4.73
N GLY A 180 4.68 5.36 3.40
CA GLY A 180 5.56 4.58 2.52
C GLY A 180 5.10 3.17 2.19
N ARG A 181 3.86 2.79 2.53
CA ARG A 181 3.30 1.51 2.08
C ARG A 181 3.07 1.55 0.57
N LYS A 182 3.53 0.50 -0.11
CA LYS A 182 3.43 0.38 -1.56
C LYS A 182 2.44 -0.70 -1.94
N ARG A 183 1.61 -0.42 -2.95
CA ARG A 183 0.70 -1.39 -3.59
C ARG A 183 0.63 -1.11 -5.08
N PHE A 184 0.16 -2.10 -5.84
CA PHE A 184 0.15 -2.01 -7.30
C PHE A 184 -1.28 -2.14 -7.85
N LEU A 185 -1.69 -1.19 -8.70
CA LEU A 185 -2.91 -1.23 -9.49
C LEU A 185 -2.55 -1.64 -10.93
N GLY A 186 -3.35 -2.52 -11.53
CA GLY A 186 -3.10 -3.04 -12.87
C GLY A 186 -1.99 -4.09 -12.94
N LYS A 187 -1.33 -4.20 -14.09
CA LYS A 187 -0.35 -5.26 -14.39
C LYS A 187 1.07 -4.78 -14.14
N LYS A 188 1.80 -5.52 -13.31
CA LYS A 188 3.24 -5.35 -13.08
C LYS A 188 4.02 -6.00 -14.23
N ARG A 189 3.91 -5.49 -15.46
CA ARG A 189 4.55 -6.06 -16.67
C ARG A 189 5.30 -5.02 -17.50
N GLY A 190 5.95 -4.09 -16.82
CA GLY A 190 6.67 -2.99 -17.46
C GLY A 190 7.73 -2.40 -16.55
N CYS A 191 8.16 -1.19 -16.89
CA CYS A 191 9.13 -0.41 -16.15
C CYS A 191 8.77 1.08 -16.17
N LEU A 192 9.56 1.89 -15.49
CA LEU A 192 9.58 3.34 -15.67
C LEU A 192 11.00 3.76 -16.02
N VAL A 193 11.19 4.39 -17.17
CA VAL A 193 12.47 4.99 -17.56
C VAL A 193 12.45 6.46 -17.13
N LEU A 194 13.51 6.89 -16.46
CA LEU A 194 13.70 8.23 -15.94
C LEU A 194 15.02 8.82 -16.46
N GLY A 195 15.06 10.14 -16.63
CA GLY A 195 16.22 10.84 -17.17
C GLY A 195 16.22 10.88 -18.69
N ASN A 196 17.40 10.97 -19.31
CA ASN A 196 17.53 11.06 -20.77
C ASN A 196 17.55 9.65 -21.39
N ASP A 197 16.47 9.24 -22.07
CA ASP A 197 16.34 7.93 -22.73
C ASP A 197 16.90 7.90 -24.17
N LEU A 198 17.42 9.03 -24.65
CA LEU A 198 18.14 9.13 -25.92
C LEU A 198 19.65 8.98 -25.76
N GLN A 199 20.18 9.07 -24.54
CA GLN A 199 21.61 8.96 -24.31
C GLN A 199 22.11 7.52 -24.53
N ARG A 200 23.34 7.41 -25.07
CA ARG A 200 24.05 6.13 -25.32
C ARG A 200 25.47 6.10 -24.72
N ARG A 201 25.86 7.17 -24.01
CA ARG A 201 27.23 7.37 -23.52
C ARG A 201 27.52 6.61 -22.22
N SER A 202 26.50 6.40 -21.40
CA SER A 202 26.61 5.77 -20.09
C SER A 202 25.62 4.63 -19.96
N ALA A 203 25.97 3.61 -19.17
CA ALA A 203 25.06 2.49 -18.94
C ALA A 203 23.81 2.95 -18.18
N TRP A 204 22.64 2.49 -18.61
CA TRP A 204 21.38 2.76 -17.93
C TRP A 204 21.32 1.92 -16.65
N GLN A 205 20.99 2.55 -15.52
CA GLN A 205 20.98 1.86 -14.22
C GLN A 205 19.59 1.34 -13.89
N ILE A 206 19.48 0.05 -13.59
CA ILE A 206 18.22 -0.62 -13.24
C ILE A 206 18.11 -0.70 -11.71
N TYR A 207 17.03 -0.18 -11.15
CA TYR A 207 16.75 -0.16 -9.71
C TYR A 207 15.50 -0.97 -9.39
N GLU A 208 15.46 -1.53 -8.18
CA GLU A 208 14.27 -2.24 -7.69
C GLU A 208 13.07 -1.29 -7.58
N GLY A 209 13.25 -0.14 -6.94
CA GLY A 209 12.18 0.78 -6.56
C GLY A 209 12.38 2.20 -7.09
N TRP A 210 11.26 2.92 -7.21
CA TRP A 210 11.22 4.28 -7.72
C TRP A 210 12.03 5.28 -6.88
N ALA A 211 11.90 5.24 -5.56
CA ALA A 211 12.58 6.19 -4.68
C ALA A 211 14.11 6.16 -4.86
N THR A 212 14.69 4.96 -4.94
CA THR A 212 16.13 4.76 -5.16
C THR A 212 16.56 5.25 -6.54
N ALA A 213 15.78 4.96 -7.58
CA ALA A 213 16.04 5.44 -8.94
C ALA A 213 15.99 6.98 -9.04
N ALA A 214 14.95 7.58 -8.47
CA ALA A 214 14.77 9.03 -8.43
C ALA A 214 15.91 9.72 -7.67
N TYR A 215 16.30 9.17 -6.52
CA TYR A 215 17.42 9.66 -5.74
C TYR A 215 18.74 9.59 -6.53
N ALA A 216 18.98 8.50 -7.26
CA ALA A 216 20.18 8.36 -8.07
C ALA A 216 20.26 9.39 -9.22
N LEU A 217 19.12 9.80 -9.79
CA LEU A 217 19.09 10.90 -10.75
C LEU A 217 19.32 12.25 -10.07
N GLN A 218 18.69 12.49 -8.92
CA GLN A 218 18.84 13.72 -8.16
C GLN A 218 20.31 13.99 -7.80
N GLU A 219 20.99 12.97 -7.28
CA GLU A 219 22.40 13.03 -6.85
C GLU A 219 23.38 12.75 -8.01
N ARG A 220 22.87 12.59 -9.24
CA ARG A 220 23.66 12.36 -10.46
C ARG A 220 24.54 11.11 -10.42
N PHE A 221 24.16 10.10 -9.64
CA PHE A 221 24.75 8.75 -9.70
C PHE A 221 24.37 8.00 -10.98
N ALA A 222 23.25 8.39 -11.60
CA ALA A 222 22.82 7.91 -12.91
C ALA A 222 22.36 9.09 -13.78
N GLU A 223 22.51 8.95 -15.10
CA GLU A 223 21.93 9.84 -16.09
C GLU A 223 20.58 9.33 -16.61
N THR A 224 20.46 7.99 -16.72
CA THR A 224 19.24 7.29 -17.06
C THR A 224 19.01 6.17 -16.05
N ALA A 225 17.87 6.19 -15.39
CA ALA A 225 17.48 5.23 -14.38
C ALA A 225 16.22 4.49 -14.82
N VAL A 226 16.13 3.19 -14.54
CA VAL A 226 14.98 2.35 -14.87
C VAL A 226 14.45 1.68 -13.61
N VAL A 227 13.16 1.83 -13.35
CA VAL A 227 12.46 1.20 -12.23
C VAL A 227 11.91 -0.16 -12.66
N ALA A 228 12.35 -1.24 -12.02
CA ALA A 228 11.89 -2.61 -12.30
C ALA A 228 10.60 -3.00 -11.56
N PHE A 229 10.25 -2.23 -10.52
CA PHE A 229 9.14 -2.46 -9.60
C PHE A 229 9.29 -3.78 -8.81
N GLY A 230 10.13 -3.80 -7.79
CA GLY A 230 10.20 -4.87 -6.79
C GLY A 230 11.15 -6.02 -7.10
N LYS A 231 11.56 -6.69 -6.02
CA LYS A 231 12.60 -7.72 -5.99
C LYS A 231 12.42 -8.83 -7.03
N GLY A 232 13.54 -9.19 -7.66
CA GLY A 232 13.62 -10.34 -8.59
C GLY A 232 13.22 -10.03 -10.04
N ARG A 233 12.91 -8.78 -10.37
CA ARG A 233 12.53 -8.36 -11.75
C ARG A 233 13.64 -7.63 -12.50
N GLN A 234 14.71 -7.22 -11.80
CA GLN A 234 15.74 -6.37 -12.37
C GLN A 234 16.42 -7.02 -13.58
N GLU A 235 16.71 -8.32 -13.53
CA GLU A 235 17.33 -9.07 -14.64
C GLU A 235 16.43 -9.13 -15.89
N GLU A 236 15.15 -9.48 -15.70
CA GLU A 236 14.17 -9.50 -16.80
C GLU A 236 14.06 -8.12 -17.48
N ILE A 237 13.93 -7.06 -16.67
CA ILE A 237 13.78 -5.69 -17.16
C ILE A 237 15.08 -5.22 -17.84
N ALA A 238 16.25 -5.54 -17.27
CA ALA A 238 17.55 -5.23 -17.85
C ALA A 238 17.68 -5.81 -19.26
N HIS A 239 17.37 -7.11 -19.42
CA HIS A 239 17.46 -7.79 -20.72
C HIS A 239 16.53 -7.15 -21.76
N ARG A 240 15.28 -6.87 -21.37
CA ARG A 240 14.28 -6.29 -22.29
C ARG A 240 14.62 -4.84 -22.69
N ILE A 241 15.15 -4.04 -21.76
CA ILE A 241 15.58 -2.65 -22.05
C ILE A 241 16.82 -2.63 -22.93
N ALA A 242 17.83 -3.45 -22.61
CA ALA A 242 19.04 -3.57 -23.42
C ALA A 242 18.70 -3.95 -24.86
N HIS A 243 17.79 -4.91 -25.03
CA HIS A 243 17.33 -5.34 -26.35
C HIS A 243 16.54 -4.23 -27.08
N LYS A 244 15.51 -3.64 -26.46
CA LYS A 244 14.65 -2.63 -27.11
C LYS A 244 15.41 -1.36 -27.50
N HIS A 245 16.26 -0.85 -26.61
CA HIS A 245 16.92 0.44 -26.82
C HIS A 245 18.33 0.32 -27.39
N SER A 246 18.85 -0.91 -27.51
CA SER A 246 20.23 -1.21 -27.92
C SER A 246 21.24 -0.45 -27.04
N VAL A 247 21.10 -0.59 -25.72
CA VAL A 247 21.91 0.11 -24.70
C VAL A 247 22.60 -0.86 -23.75
N HIS A 248 23.73 -0.43 -23.21
CA HIS A 248 24.31 -1.10 -22.04
C HIS A 248 23.49 -0.78 -20.79
N VAL A 249 23.20 -1.80 -20.00
CA VAL A 249 22.46 -1.69 -18.74
C VAL A 249 23.31 -2.24 -17.60
N ARG A 250 23.11 -1.71 -16.39
CA ARG A 250 23.70 -2.22 -15.15
C ARG A 250 22.63 -2.30 -14.07
N ILE A 251 22.54 -3.45 -13.41
CA ILE A 251 21.66 -3.59 -12.24
C ILE A 251 22.37 -2.92 -11.06
N ALA A 252 21.72 -1.93 -10.46
CA ALA A 252 22.22 -1.30 -9.24
C ALA A 252 22.01 -2.28 -8.08
N LEU A 253 23.11 -2.66 -7.43
CA LEU A 253 23.05 -3.38 -6.15
C LEU A 253 22.67 -2.36 -5.07
N GLU A 254 21.66 -2.66 -4.28
CA GLU A 254 21.33 -1.84 -3.11
C GLU A 254 22.52 -1.92 -2.15
N GLN A 255 23.10 -0.78 -1.78
CA GLN A 255 24.03 -0.75 -0.65
C GLN A 255 23.19 -1.02 0.60
N CYS A 256 23.40 -2.20 1.21
CA CYS A 256 22.83 -2.59 2.48
C CYS A 256 23.17 -1.60 3.60
#